data_AF-A0A388Q5G9-F1
#
_entry.id   AF-A0A388Q5G9-F1
#
_cell.length_a   1.000
_cell.length_b   1.000
_cell.length_c   1.000
_cell.angle_alpha   90.00
_cell.angle_beta   90.00
_cell.angle_gamma   90.00
#
_symmetry.space_group_name_H-M   'P 1'
#
loop_
_entity.id
_entity.type
_entity.pdbx_description
1 polymer ?
#
loop_
_entity_poly.entity_id
_entity_poly.type
_entity_poly.pdbx_seq_one_letter_code
_entity_poly.pdbx_strand_id
1 'polypeptide(L)'
;MRTRVNMPYVTDRWLGGMLTNFSTIRKSVKKMQSIEKMLEDSSISINKKERLTLARDRVKMEKVLGGISAMNRTPSAIFMVDISHEHIALAEAKRLGITTFGMVDTNSDPNKIDFAIPANDDATKSIAIITNYITAAIIEGLQERETEKDKMDDSDADDQGDDGEVTYDEKRNCVFF
;
A
#
# COMPACT_ATOMS: atom_id res chain seq x y z
N MET A 1 -10.69 -4.63 -5.97
CA MET A 1 -9.84 -3.95 -4.97
C MET A 1 -9.43 -2.54 -5.42
N ARG A 2 -8.48 -2.40 -6.37
CA ARG A 2 -7.83 -1.13 -6.79
C ARG A 2 -8.71 0.13 -6.77
N THR A 3 -9.72 0.21 -7.64
CA THR A 3 -10.49 1.46 -7.84
C THR A 3 -11.53 1.72 -6.75
N ARG A 4 -11.85 0.70 -5.93
CA ARG A 4 -12.97 0.77 -4.98
C ARG A 4 -12.58 1.32 -3.61
N VAL A 5 -11.34 1.11 -3.19
CA VAL A 5 -10.89 1.42 -1.81
C VAL A 5 -9.76 2.45 -1.78
N ASN A 6 -9.30 2.90 -2.96
CA ASN A 6 -8.20 3.85 -3.10
C ASN A 6 -6.92 3.46 -2.31
N MET A 7 -6.69 2.16 -2.15
CA MET A 7 -5.53 1.62 -1.44
C MET A 7 -4.35 1.40 -2.39
N PRO A 8 -3.10 1.64 -1.93
CA PRO A 8 -1.91 1.36 -2.72
C PRO A 8 -1.81 -0.13 -3.07
N TYR A 9 -1.28 -0.42 -4.26
CA TYR A 9 -1.17 -1.81 -4.74
C TYR A 9 0.05 -1.98 -5.65
N VAL A 10 0.50 -3.23 -5.81
CA VAL A 10 1.54 -3.63 -6.75
C VAL A 10 1.01 -4.84 -7.53
N THR A 11 0.99 -4.77 -8.86
CA THR A 11 0.48 -5.87 -9.72
C THR A 11 1.56 -6.60 -10.48
N ASP A 12 2.67 -5.92 -10.73
CA ASP A 12 3.81 -6.49 -11.42
C ASP A 12 4.86 -6.87 -10.38
N ARG A 13 6.13 -6.68 -10.72
CA ARG A 13 7.24 -7.17 -9.90
C ARG A 13 7.49 -6.28 -8.68
N TRP A 14 7.60 -6.91 -7.51
CA TRP A 14 8.18 -6.30 -6.32
C TRP A 14 9.68 -6.00 -6.52
N LEU A 15 10.06 -4.73 -6.41
CA LEU A 15 11.47 -4.33 -6.44
C LEU A 15 12.06 -4.46 -5.04
N GLY A 16 13.26 -5.02 -4.91
CA GLY A 16 13.96 -5.01 -3.64
C GLY A 16 14.18 -3.59 -3.12
N GLY A 17 13.83 -3.35 -1.86
CA GLY A 17 13.89 -2.04 -1.22
C GLY A 17 12.61 -1.22 -1.32
N MET A 18 11.50 -1.79 -1.82
CA MET A 18 10.19 -1.12 -1.92
C MET A 18 9.74 -0.54 -0.57
N LEU A 19 9.86 -1.31 0.51
CA LEU A 19 9.46 -0.89 1.85
C LEU A 19 10.67 -0.41 2.65
N THR A 20 11.78 -1.14 2.56
CA THR A 20 12.93 -0.91 3.43
C THR A 20 13.82 0.25 3.00
N ASN A 21 13.78 0.63 1.72
CA ASN A 21 14.44 1.83 1.19
C ASN A 21 13.40 2.79 0.57
N PHE A 22 12.34 3.07 1.33
CA PHE A 22 11.23 3.91 0.88
C PHE A 22 11.66 5.32 0.45
N SER A 23 12.71 5.87 1.06
CA SER A 23 13.24 7.19 0.68
C SER A 23 13.75 7.24 -0.77
N THR A 24 14.33 6.14 -1.27
CA THR A 24 14.83 6.04 -2.64
C THR A 24 13.69 5.77 -3.61
N ILE A 25 12.73 4.92 -3.23
CA ILE A 25 11.52 4.66 -4.02
C ILE A 25 10.72 5.94 -4.24
N ARG A 26 10.58 6.77 -3.19
CA ARG A 26 9.92 8.08 -3.30
C ARG A 26 10.63 9.01 -4.30
N LYS A 27 11.97 8.98 -4.38
CA LYS A 27 12.71 9.73 -5.42
C LYS A 27 12.39 9.22 -6.82
N SER A 28 12.27 7.89 -6.99
CA SER A 28 11.87 7.28 -8.27
C SER A 28 10.43 7.66 -8.67
N VAL A 29 9.48 7.69 -7.73
CA VAL A 29 8.11 8.17 -7.96
C VAL A 29 8.11 9.65 -8.39
N LYS A 30 8.88 10.50 -7.71
CA LYS A 30 9.02 11.92 -8.10
C LYS A 30 9.63 12.07 -9.50
N LYS A 31 10.62 11.25 -9.85
CA LYS A 31 11.21 11.23 -11.20
C LYS A 31 10.17 10.85 -12.26
N MET A 32 9.34 9.84 -11.99
CA MET A 32 8.24 9.44 -12.87
C MET A 32 7.26 10.59 -13.10
N GLN A 33 6.80 11.26 -12.03
CA GLN A 33 5.92 12.43 -12.12
C GLN A 33 6.56 13.61 -12.86
N SER A 34 7.87 13.82 -12.71
CA SER A 34 8.60 14.84 -13.46
C SER A 34 8.65 14.53 -14.95
N ILE A 35 8.85 13.27 -15.32
CA ILE A 35 8.86 12.84 -16.73
C ILE A 35 7.47 13.01 -17.34
N GLU A 36 6.41 12.68 -16.60
CA GLU A 36 5.03 12.91 -17.03
C GLU A 36 4.76 14.38 -17.34
N LYS A 37 5.10 15.28 -16.41
CA LYS A 37 4.99 16.73 -16.64
C LYS A 37 5.80 17.21 -17.84
N MET A 38 7.02 16.67 -18.04
CA MET A 38 7.86 17.02 -19.20
C MET A 38 7.29 16.54 -20.53
N LEU A 39 6.51 15.45 -20.54
CA LEU A 39 5.88 14.92 -21.74
C LEU A 39 4.57 15.64 -22.10
N GLU A 40 3.87 16.16 -21.09
CA GLU A 40 2.65 16.96 -21.19
C GLU A 40 2.95 18.41 -21.61
N ASP A 41 4.01 18.99 -21.05
CA ASP A 41 4.41 20.35 -21.36
C ASP A 41 4.98 20.46 -22.78
N SER A 42 4.18 21.02 -23.69
CA SER A 42 4.55 21.23 -25.08
C SER A 42 5.54 22.38 -25.29
N SER A 43 5.85 23.15 -24.23
CA SER A 43 6.82 24.26 -24.29
C SER A 43 8.28 23.77 -24.22
N ILE A 44 8.52 22.53 -23.78
CA ILE A 44 9.86 21.97 -23.69
C ILE A 44 10.28 21.46 -25.07
N SER A 45 11.30 22.08 -25.64
CA SER A 45 11.90 21.65 -26.92
C SER A 45 12.74 20.39 -26.73
N ILE A 46 12.07 19.23 -26.73
CA ILE A 46 12.69 17.91 -26.63
C ILE A 46 12.80 17.31 -28.02
N ASN A 47 13.95 16.71 -28.35
CA ASN A 47 14.10 16.01 -29.62
C ASN A 47 13.14 14.80 -29.70
N LYS A 48 12.59 14.49 -30.89
CA LYS A 48 11.66 13.36 -31.09
C LYS A 48 12.22 12.03 -30.57
N LYS A 49 13.53 11.81 -30.71
CA LYS A 49 14.21 10.62 -30.20
C LYS A 49 14.20 10.55 -28.66
N GLU A 50 14.48 11.67 -28.00
CA GLU A 50 14.50 11.76 -26.53
C GLU A 50 13.09 11.64 -25.95
N ARG A 51 12.10 12.27 -26.59
CA ARG A 51 10.69 12.14 -26.22
C ARG A 51 10.24 10.68 -26.25
N LEU A 52 10.65 9.92 -27.27
CA LEU A 52 10.33 8.50 -27.37
C LEU A 52 10.97 7.67 -26.24
N THR A 53 12.22 7.96 -25.87
CA THR A 53 12.90 7.29 -24.75
C THR A 53 12.21 7.59 -23.43
N LEU A 54 11.93 8.87 -23.16
CA LEU A 54 11.21 9.30 -21.96
C LEU A 54 9.81 8.68 -21.85
N ALA A 55 9.09 8.58 -22.97
CA ALA A 55 7.78 7.93 -22.99
C ALA A 55 7.87 6.43 -22.64
N ARG A 56 8.87 5.71 -23.15
CA ARG A 56 9.10 4.30 -22.79
C ARG A 56 9.48 4.14 -21.32
N ASP A 57 10.33 5.02 -20.82
CA ASP A 57 10.75 5.02 -19.41
C ASP A 57 9.56 5.33 -18.49
N ARG A 58 8.68 6.27 -18.86
CA ARG A 58 7.43 6.58 -18.15
C ARG A 58 6.53 5.35 -18.06
N VAL A 59 6.25 4.68 -19.18
CA VAL A 59 5.43 3.45 -19.20
C VAL A 59 6.03 2.36 -18.32
N LYS A 60 7.35 2.17 -18.37
CA LYS A 60 8.03 1.16 -17.54
C LYS A 60 7.95 1.50 -16.04
N MET A 61 8.15 2.76 -15.68
CA MET A 61 8.07 3.22 -14.30
C MET A 61 6.63 3.15 -13.77
N GLU A 62 5.64 3.56 -14.57
CA GLU A 62 4.23 3.56 -14.16
C GLU A 62 3.70 2.14 -13.94
N LYS A 63 4.13 1.18 -14.75
CA LYS A 63 3.77 -0.23 -14.57
C LYS A 63 4.20 -0.79 -13.21
N VAL A 64 5.37 -0.36 -12.70
CA VAL A 64 5.93 -0.89 -11.44
C VAL A 64 5.57 -0.02 -10.23
N LEU A 65 5.61 1.31 -10.38
CA LEU A 65 5.48 2.28 -9.29
C LEU A 65 4.14 3.00 -9.27
N GLY A 66 3.29 2.83 -10.29
CA GLY A 66 2.03 3.56 -10.42
C GLY A 66 1.09 3.34 -9.24
N GLY A 67 0.99 2.09 -8.76
CA GLY A 67 0.11 1.75 -7.65
C GLY A 67 0.61 2.18 -6.27
N ILE A 68 1.88 2.58 -6.13
CA ILE A 68 2.45 3.14 -4.90
C ILE A 68 2.66 4.66 -4.99
N SER A 69 2.27 5.29 -6.10
CA SER A 69 2.52 6.71 -6.35
C SER A 69 1.82 7.64 -5.35
N ALA A 70 0.64 7.23 -4.86
CA ALA A 70 -0.13 7.95 -3.84
C ALA A 70 0.37 7.71 -2.40
N MET A 71 1.36 6.84 -2.20
CA MET A 71 1.82 6.44 -0.88
C MET A 71 2.81 7.45 -0.30
N ASN A 72 2.46 8.06 0.83
CA ASN A 72 3.32 9.03 1.53
C ASN A 72 4.18 8.41 2.63
N ARG A 73 3.72 7.32 3.24
CA ARG A 73 4.39 6.60 4.34
C ARG A 73 4.37 5.10 4.10
N THR A 74 5.22 4.36 4.78
CA THR A 74 5.19 2.90 4.77
C THR A 74 3.85 2.39 5.33
N PRO A 75 3.28 1.33 4.74
CA PRO A 75 2.02 0.75 5.21
C PRO A 75 2.20 0.04 6.56
N SER A 76 1.09 -0.12 7.28
CA SER A 76 1.03 -0.80 8.58
C SER A 76 0.74 -2.28 8.44
N ALA A 77 -0.04 -2.68 7.44
CA ALA A 77 -0.17 -4.05 7.01
C ALA A 77 0.01 -4.20 5.50
N ILE A 78 0.27 -5.44 5.07
CA ILE A 78 0.30 -5.80 3.66
C ILE A 78 -0.50 -7.07 3.42
N PHE A 79 -1.20 -7.11 2.29
CA PHE A 79 -1.85 -8.31 1.78
C PHE A 79 -1.09 -8.82 0.56
N MET A 80 -0.67 -10.09 0.60
CA MET A 80 0.08 -10.74 -0.47
C MET A 80 -0.66 -11.96 -1.00
N VAL A 81 -0.60 -12.16 -2.31
CA VAL A 81 -1.06 -13.38 -2.99
C VAL A 81 0.19 -14.17 -3.35
N ASP A 82 0.23 -15.43 -2.96
CA ASP A 82 1.39 -16.33 -3.13
C ASP A 82 2.66 -15.85 -2.39
N ILE A 83 2.85 -16.37 -1.17
CA ILE A 83 3.99 -16.02 -0.32
C ILE A 83 5.33 -16.56 -0.84
N SER A 84 5.32 -17.59 -1.69
CA SER A 84 6.53 -18.22 -2.22
C SER A 84 7.12 -17.36 -3.33
N HIS A 85 6.28 -16.83 -4.21
CA HIS A 85 6.71 -15.87 -5.23
C HIS A 85 7.09 -14.52 -4.61
N GLU A 86 6.33 -14.02 -3.64
CA GLU A 86 6.54 -12.70 -3.01
C GLU A 86 7.47 -12.73 -1.77
N HIS A 87 8.43 -13.64 -1.73
CA HIS A 87 9.37 -13.80 -0.62
C HIS A 87 10.18 -12.53 -0.27
N ILE A 88 10.46 -11.65 -1.26
CA ILE A 88 11.17 -10.38 -1.03
C ILE A 88 10.29 -9.41 -0.24
N ALA A 89 9.02 -9.28 -0.63
CA ALA A 89 8.05 -8.43 0.06
C ALA A 89 7.87 -8.90 1.51
N LEU A 90 7.76 -10.21 1.70
CA LEU A 90 7.66 -10.83 3.03
C LEU A 90 8.89 -10.56 3.91
N ALA A 91 10.09 -10.73 3.35
CA ALA A 91 11.34 -10.47 4.07
C ALA A 91 11.48 -8.99 4.47
N GLU A 92 11.09 -8.07 3.59
CA GLU A 92 11.09 -6.64 3.89
C GLU A 92 10.05 -6.25 4.95
N ALA A 93 8.84 -6.79 4.86
CA ALA A 93 7.77 -6.54 5.81
C ALA A 93 8.14 -7.04 7.21
N LYS A 94 8.67 -8.26 7.30
CA LYS A 94 9.16 -8.85 8.55
C LYS A 94 10.27 -8.03 9.18
N ARG A 95 11.19 -7.48 8.37
CA ARG A 95 12.27 -6.62 8.87
C ARG A 95 11.76 -5.31 9.46
N LEU A 96 10.66 -4.78 8.94
CA LEU A 96 10.05 -3.52 9.41
C LEU A 96 8.98 -3.74 10.50
N GLY A 97 8.64 -4.99 10.83
CA GLY A 97 7.57 -5.29 11.77
C GLY A 97 6.17 -4.95 11.25
N ILE A 98 6.00 -4.95 9.92
CA ILE A 98 4.70 -4.71 9.27
C ILE A 98 3.87 -6.00 9.38
N THR A 99 2.59 -5.87 9.71
CA THR A 99 1.69 -7.03 9.82
C THR A 99 1.40 -7.61 8.44
N THR A 100 1.52 -8.92 8.31
CA THR A 100 1.43 -9.61 7.02
C THR A 100 0.20 -10.51 6.94
N PHE A 101 -0.62 -10.27 5.92
CA PHE A 101 -1.75 -11.10 5.53
C PHE A 101 -1.43 -11.76 4.18
N GLY A 102 -1.75 -13.03 4.01
CA GLY A 102 -1.54 -13.61 2.69
C GLY A 102 -2.16 -14.96 2.45
N MET A 103 -2.38 -15.23 1.17
CA MET A 103 -2.91 -16.48 0.68
C MET A 103 -1.81 -17.54 0.67
N VAL A 104 -2.09 -18.69 1.26
CA VAL A 104 -1.17 -19.82 1.38
C VAL A 104 -1.78 -21.03 0.68
N ASP A 105 -1.06 -21.56 -0.31
CA ASP A 105 -1.36 -22.84 -0.95
C ASP A 105 -0.48 -23.97 -0.41
N THR A 106 -0.66 -25.19 -0.93
CA THR A 106 0.01 -26.43 -0.54
C THR A 106 1.54 -26.38 -0.57
N ASN A 107 2.13 -25.51 -1.40
CA ASN A 107 3.57 -25.35 -1.56
C ASN A 107 4.20 -24.31 -0.62
N SER A 108 3.39 -23.66 0.21
CA SER A 108 3.75 -22.45 0.93
C SER A 108 3.70 -22.67 2.45
N ASP A 109 4.66 -22.11 3.18
CA ASP A 109 4.79 -22.29 4.64
C ASP A 109 3.98 -21.22 5.41
N PRO A 110 2.88 -21.60 6.10
CA PRO A 110 2.01 -20.66 6.79
C PRO A 110 2.67 -19.99 8.01
N ASN A 111 3.78 -20.53 8.54
CA ASN A 111 4.45 -19.96 9.72
C ASN A 111 5.25 -18.69 9.40
N LYS A 112 5.41 -18.38 8.11
CA LYS A 112 6.17 -17.20 7.68
C LYS A 112 5.34 -15.91 7.69
N ILE A 113 4.03 -16.03 7.76
CA ILE A 113 3.07 -14.93 7.69
C ILE A 113 2.26 -14.84 8.98
N ASP A 114 1.87 -13.63 9.38
CA ASP A 114 1.14 -13.44 10.65
C ASP A 114 -0.29 -13.94 10.56
N PHE A 115 -0.96 -13.66 9.44
CA PHE A 115 -2.32 -14.07 9.16
C PHE A 115 -2.40 -14.83 7.83
N ALA A 116 -2.29 -16.15 7.93
CA ALA A 116 -2.38 -17.06 6.79
C ALA A 116 -3.85 -17.33 6.41
N ILE A 117 -4.18 -17.16 5.14
CA ILE A 117 -5.48 -17.52 4.55
C ILE A 117 -5.26 -18.74 3.65
N PRO A 118 -5.68 -19.96 4.06
CA PRO A 118 -5.53 -21.14 3.22
C PRO A 118 -6.46 -21.01 2.01
N ALA A 119 -5.87 -20.89 0.82
CA ALA A 119 -6.61 -20.71 -0.42
C ALA A 119 -5.75 -21.08 -1.63
N ASN A 120 -6.40 -21.49 -2.71
CA ASN A 120 -5.73 -21.71 -3.99
C ASN A 120 -5.33 -20.34 -4.57
N ASP A 121 -4.03 -20.11 -4.73
CA ASP A 121 -3.41 -18.89 -5.27
C ASP A 121 -3.23 -18.91 -6.79
N ASP A 122 -3.23 -20.07 -7.44
CA ASP A 122 -3.18 -20.19 -8.91
C ASP A 122 -4.51 -19.80 -9.60
N ALA A 123 -5.64 -20.02 -8.92
CA ALA A 123 -6.95 -19.84 -9.52
C ALA A 123 -7.43 -18.38 -9.44
N THR A 124 -7.58 -17.72 -10.60
CA THR A 124 -8.10 -16.34 -10.69
C THR A 124 -9.44 -16.14 -9.97
N LYS A 125 -10.33 -17.15 -10.01
CA LYS A 125 -11.62 -17.10 -9.30
C LYS A 125 -11.44 -17.09 -7.79
N SER A 126 -10.52 -17.91 -7.27
CA SER A 126 -10.20 -18.00 -5.84
C SER A 126 -9.64 -16.67 -5.35
N ILE A 127 -8.61 -16.14 -6.04
CA ILE A 127 -8.02 -14.83 -5.74
C ILE A 127 -9.09 -13.74 -5.76
N ALA A 128 -9.96 -13.72 -6.78
CA ALA A 128 -11.01 -12.71 -6.89
C ALA A 128 -11.99 -12.75 -5.72
N ILE A 129 -12.40 -13.95 -5.26
CA ILE A 129 -13.30 -14.11 -4.11
C ILE A 129 -12.66 -13.56 -2.85
N ILE A 130 -11.44 -14.00 -2.52
CA ILE A 130 -10.72 -13.58 -1.31
C ILE A 130 -10.46 -12.07 -1.33
N THR A 131 -9.96 -11.57 -2.46
CA THR A 131 -9.67 -10.16 -2.64
C THR A 131 -10.93 -9.30 -2.50
N ASN A 132 -12.07 -9.74 -3.04
CA ASN A 132 -13.34 -9.03 -2.90
C ASN A 132 -13.86 -9.03 -1.46
N TYR A 133 -13.71 -10.15 -0.74
CA TYR A 133 -14.07 -10.23 0.67
C TYR A 133 -13.23 -9.28 1.53
N ILE A 134 -11.91 -9.28 1.35
CA ILE A 134 -11.00 -8.35 2.03
C ILE A 134 -11.32 -6.90 1.66
N THR A 135 -11.61 -6.63 0.38
CA THR A 135 -12.03 -5.30 -0.08
C THR A 135 -13.28 -4.83 0.68
N ALA A 136 -14.28 -5.70 0.86
CA ALA A 136 -15.50 -5.36 1.60
C ALA A 136 -15.21 -5.08 3.09
N ALA A 137 -14.39 -5.93 3.72
CA ALA A 137 -13.98 -5.74 5.11
C ALA A 137 -13.21 -4.43 5.34
N ILE A 138 -12.35 -4.02 4.40
CA ILE A 138 -11.65 -2.74 4.48
C ILE A 138 -12.63 -1.56 4.37
N ILE A 139 -13.63 -1.65 3.49
CA ILE A 139 -14.64 -0.59 3.35
C ILE A 139 -15.45 -0.45 4.63
N GLU A 140 -15.88 -1.57 5.22
CA GLU A 140 -16.61 -1.58 6.50
C GLU A 140 -15.76 -0.97 7.62
N GLY A 141 -14.50 -1.39 7.77
CA GLY A 141 -13.61 -0.83 8.78
C GLY A 141 -13.26 0.65 8.57
N LEU A 142 -13.23 1.14 7.32
CA LEU A 142 -13.07 2.56 7.03
C LEU A 142 -14.32 3.36 7.43
N GLN A 143 -15.52 2.84 7.15
CA GLN A 143 -16.79 3.47 7.51
C GLN A 143 -16.97 3.53 9.04
N GLU A 144 -16.67 2.44 9.74
CA GLU A 144 -16.70 2.41 11.21
C GLU A 144 -15.77 3.48 11.78
N ARG A 145 -14.55 3.59 11.27
CA ARG A 145 -13.59 4.60 11.72
C ARG A 145 -14.08 6.03 11.48
N GLU A 146 -14.74 6.30 10.37
CA GLU A 146 -15.36 7.61 10.12
C GLU A 146 -16.45 7.89 11.15
N THR A 147 -17.35 6.93 11.40
CA THR A 147 -18.41 7.10 12.40
C THR A 147 -17.89 7.22 13.84
N GLU A 148 -16.80 6.54 14.20
CA GLU A 148 -16.20 6.66 15.54
C GLU A 148 -15.48 8.00 15.71
N LYS A 149 -14.88 8.56 14.64
CA LYS A 149 -14.35 9.92 14.68
C LYS A 149 -15.44 10.96 14.84
N ASP A 150 -16.56 10.82 14.13
CA ASP A 150 -17.68 11.73 14.23
C ASP A 150 -18.30 11.71 15.65
N LYS A 151 -18.28 10.54 16.33
CA LYS A 151 -18.70 10.43 17.74
C LYS A 151 -17.70 11.03 18.72
N MET A 152 -16.40 10.90 18.47
CA MET A 152 -15.36 11.51 19.31
C MET A 152 -15.40 13.04 19.25
N ASP A 153 -15.62 13.62 18.05
CA ASP A 153 -15.78 15.07 17.88
C ASP A 153 -17.06 15.61 18.57
N ASP A 154 -18.10 14.79 18.74
CA ASP A 154 -19.33 15.16 19.47
C ASP A 154 -19.16 15.04 21.01
N SER A 155 -18.30 14.14 21.49
CA SER A 155 -18.01 13.97 22.93
C SER A 155 -16.99 14.96 23.50
N ASP A 156 -16.11 15.52 22.67
CA ASP A 156 -15.13 16.54 23.09
C ASP A 156 -15.76 17.96 23.23
N ALA A 157 -17.05 18.11 22.89
CA ALA A 157 -17.78 19.36 23.07
C ALA A 157 -18.38 19.55 24.49
N ASP A 158 -18.37 18.52 25.34
CA ASP A 158 -19.08 18.52 26.65
C ASP A 158 -18.17 18.48 27.90
N ASP A 159 -16.83 18.51 27.77
CA ASP A 159 -15.94 18.51 28.94
C ASP A 159 -14.83 19.58 28.84
N GLN A 160 -15.19 20.83 29.17
CA GLN A 160 -14.23 21.82 29.65
C GLN A 160 -14.26 21.86 31.18
N GLY A 161 -13.35 21.13 31.82
CA GLY A 161 -13.13 21.24 33.25
C GLY A 161 -12.03 20.34 33.80
N ASP A 162 -10.88 20.98 34.09
CA ASP A 162 -9.89 20.60 35.10
C ASP A 162 -8.71 19.69 34.69
N ASP A 163 -7.58 20.04 35.30
CA ASP A 163 -6.22 19.86 34.84
C ASP A 163 -5.59 18.56 35.36
N GLY A 164 -4.96 17.80 34.47
CA GLY A 164 -4.15 16.63 34.83
C GLY A 164 -3.24 16.20 33.69
N GLU A 165 -1.95 16.50 33.80
CA GLU A 165 -0.92 16.07 32.87
C GLU A 165 -0.77 14.54 32.91
N VAL A 166 -1.42 13.84 31.97
CA VAL A 166 -1.24 12.41 31.72
C VAL A 166 -0.45 12.27 30.42
N THR A 167 0.80 11.81 30.53
CA THR A 167 1.64 11.51 29.38
C THR A 167 1.10 10.27 28.65
N TYR A 168 0.43 10.48 27.52
CA TYR A 168 0.01 9.42 26.61
C TYR A 168 1.22 8.92 25.82
N ASP A 169 1.56 7.64 25.99
CA ASP A 169 2.51 6.92 25.13
C ASP A 169 1.87 6.70 23.74
N GLU A 170 2.25 7.54 22.77
CA GLU A 170 1.80 7.54 21.36
C GLU A 170 2.05 6.23 20.57
N LYS A 171 2.60 5.17 21.18
CA LYS A 171 3.12 4.00 20.44
C LYS A 171 2.14 2.87 20.13
N ARG A 172 0.84 3.04 20.32
CA ARG A 172 -0.16 2.04 19.85
C ARG A 172 -1.29 2.65 19.05
N ASN A 173 -0.95 3.47 18.06
CA ASN A 173 -1.88 3.76 16.97
C ASN A 173 -1.97 2.52 16.07
N CYS A 174 -2.80 1.55 16.47
CA CYS A 174 -3.13 0.38 15.67
C CYS A 174 -4.02 0.86 14.53
N VAL A 175 -3.39 1.36 13.46
CA VAL A 175 -4.09 1.70 12.23
C VAL A 175 -3.92 0.55 11.27
N PHE A 176 -4.97 -0.25 11.11
CA PHE A 176 -5.09 -1.16 9.99
C PHE A 176 -5.07 -0.34 8.68
N PHE A 177 -4.15 -0.70 7.78
CA PHE A 177 -4.08 -0.26 6.38
C PHE A 177 -3.68 -1.46 5.53
#